data_AF-A0A7X8RBJ7-F1
#
_entry.id   AF-A0A7X8RBJ7-F1
#
_cell.length_a   1.000
_cell.length_b   1.000
_cell.length_c   1.000
_cell.angle_alpha   90.00
_cell.angle_beta   90.00
_cell.angle_gamma   90.00
#
_symmetry.space_group_name_H-M   'P 1'
#
loop_
_entity.id
_entity.type
_entity.pdbx_description
1 polymer ?
#
loop_
_entity_poly.entity_id
_entity_poly.type
_entity_poly.pdbx_seq_one_letter_code
_entity_poly.pdbx_strand_id
1 'polypeptide(L)'
;WVQIGDQVWMAENLAYLPSVNMVADGSEDAAGSYYYVYGYDGTNVAEAKATDNYATYGVLYNWTAAMNACPDGWHLPSDAEWTELTDYLGGESVAGGKLKETGTTHWASPNTGATNETGFTALPGGYRFNNGSFYSIGNYGSWWSATEDNAANAWYRNMGYNRSNVYRNFGSKEVGFSVRCLRD
;
A
#
# COMPACT_ATOMS: atom_id res chain seq x y z
N TRP A 1 2.86 -13.13 8.39
CA TRP A 1 3.65 -12.02 8.96
C TRP A 1 5.12 -12.37 8.81
N VAL A 2 5.99 -11.37 8.88
CA VAL A 2 7.45 -11.50 8.83
C VAL A 2 8.08 -10.60 9.88
N GLN A 3 9.19 -11.03 10.49
CA GLN A 3 9.95 -10.20 11.40
C GLN A 3 11.14 -9.60 10.65
N ILE A 4 11.31 -8.27 10.75
CA ILE A 4 12.38 -7.52 10.11
C ILE A 4 12.98 -6.60 11.18
N GLY A 5 14.19 -6.92 11.65
CA GLY A 5 14.73 -6.31 12.86
C GLY A 5 13.82 -6.63 14.06
N ASP A 6 13.42 -5.59 14.78
CA ASP A 6 12.54 -5.70 15.94
C ASP A 6 11.05 -5.55 15.58
N GLN A 7 10.73 -5.24 14.32
CA GLN A 7 9.37 -5.00 13.84
C GLN A 7 8.75 -6.26 13.23
N VAL A 8 7.46 -6.50 13.50
CA VAL A 8 6.68 -7.61 12.91
C VAL A 8 5.62 -7.08 11.96
N TRP A 9 5.84 -7.32 10.67
CA TRP A 9 5.03 -6.81 9.57
C TRP A 9 4.07 -7.88 9.02
N MET A 10 2.90 -7.47 8.53
CA MET A 10 2.13 -8.34 7.63
C MET A 10 2.96 -8.69 6.40
N ALA A 11 2.83 -9.92 5.89
CA ALA A 11 3.59 -10.43 4.73
C ALA A 11 2.88 -10.17 3.39
N GLU A 12 1.62 -9.76 3.44
CA GLU A 12 0.78 -9.43 2.30
C GLU A 12 0.12 -8.07 2.54
N ASN A 13 -0.33 -7.42 1.46
CA ASN A 13 -1.14 -6.20 1.60
C ASN A 13 -2.47 -6.55 2.28
N LEU A 14 -2.97 -5.65 3.13
CA LEU A 14 -4.24 -5.87 3.80
C LEU A 14 -5.39 -5.96 2.78
N ALA A 15 -6.20 -7.02 2.89
CA ALA A 15 -7.36 -7.27 2.03
C ALA A 15 -8.72 -7.08 2.75
N TYR A 16 -8.76 -6.22 3.78
CA TYR A 16 -10.00 -5.91 4.50
C TYR A 16 -10.93 -5.07 3.61
N LEU A 17 -12.09 -5.63 3.25
CA LEU A 17 -13.03 -5.03 2.32
C LEU A 17 -14.48 -5.09 2.86
N PRO A 18 -14.89 -4.14 3.71
CA PRO A 18 -16.25 -4.06 4.24
C PRO A 18 -17.25 -3.47 3.25
N SER A 19 -16.79 -2.58 2.37
CA SER A 19 -17.54 -1.99 1.25
C SER A 19 -16.59 -1.80 0.06
N VAL A 20 -17.13 -1.45 -1.11
CA VAL A 20 -16.35 -0.96 -2.26
C VAL A 20 -17.05 0.27 -2.80
N ASN A 21 -16.28 1.30 -3.14
CA ASN A 21 -16.81 2.62 -3.44
C ASN A 21 -16.36 3.11 -4.83
N MET A 22 -17.28 3.72 -5.56
CA MET A 22 -17.00 4.43 -6.82
C MET A 22 -17.07 5.95 -6.63
N VAL A 23 -16.58 6.74 -7.59
CA VAL A 23 -16.65 8.22 -7.50
C VAL A 23 -18.10 8.70 -7.43
N ALA A 24 -19.02 8.02 -8.13
CA ALA A 24 -20.44 8.36 -8.07
C ALA A 24 -21.04 8.28 -6.65
N ASP A 25 -20.36 7.61 -5.71
CA ASP A 25 -20.77 7.49 -4.30
C ASP A 25 -20.13 8.57 -3.38
N GLY A 26 -19.46 9.57 -3.94
CA GLY A 26 -18.78 10.62 -3.17
C GLY A 26 -17.46 10.17 -2.56
N SER A 27 -16.78 9.18 -3.15
CA SER A 27 -15.51 8.64 -2.64
C SER A 27 -14.27 9.50 -2.93
N GLU A 28 -14.49 10.76 -3.30
CA GLU A 28 -13.50 11.83 -3.42
C GLU A 28 -13.29 12.62 -2.12
N ASP A 29 -14.11 12.40 -1.08
CA ASP A 29 -13.97 13.06 0.22
C ASP A 29 -12.89 12.36 1.09
N ALA A 30 -12.14 13.14 1.85
CA ALA A 30 -11.21 12.62 2.85
C ALA A 30 -11.90 12.27 4.18
N ALA A 31 -13.08 12.79 4.48
CA ALA A 31 -13.76 12.56 5.77
C ALA A 31 -14.39 11.16 5.89
N GLY A 32 -14.78 10.55 4.78
CA GLY A 32 -15.30 9.18 4.73
C GLY A 32 -14.22 8.10 4.72
N SER A 33 -14.57 6.87 5.07
CA SER A 33 -13.71 5.69 4.84
C SER A 33 -14.11 5.02 3.54
N TYR A 34 -13.19 4.98 2.59
CA TYR A 34 -13.44 4.44 1.25
C TYR A 34 -12.42 3.35 0.88
N TYR A 35 -12.93 2.33 0.19
CA TYR A 35 -12.22 1.11 -0.14
C TYR A 35 -12.38 0.81 -1.62
N TYR A 36 -11.29 0.39 -2.25
CA TYR A 36 -11.24 0.19 -3.69
C TYR A 36 -10.50 -1.10 -4.04
N VAL A 37 -10.93 -1.75 -5.11
CA VAL A 37 -10.20 -2.86 -5.74
C VAL A 37 -9.78 -2.41 -7.12
N TYR A 38 -8.50 -2.61 -7.45
CA TYR A 38 -7.93 -2.09 -8.70
C TYR A 38 -8.73 -2.58 -9.91
N GLY A 39 -9.24 -1.65 -10.72
CA GLY A 39 -9.97 -1.97 -11.95
C GLY A 39 -11.40 -2.49 -11.75
N TYR A 40 -11.93 -2.48 -10.51
CA TYR A 40 -13.33 -2.76 -10.24
C TYR A 40 -14.08 -1.45 -10.02
N ASP A 41 -15.13 -1.22 -10.83
CA ASP A 41 -15.99 -0.04 -10.77
C ASP A 41 -17.44 -0.48 -10.51
N GLY A 42 -17.77 -0.61 -9.23
CA GLY A 42 -19.06 -1.10 -8.74
C GLY A 42 -19.08 -1.10 -7.22
N THR A 43 -20.19 -1.57 -6.63
CA THR A 43 -20.41 -1.54 -5.16
C THR A 43 -20.61 -2.92 -4.54
N ASN A 44 -20.57 -3.99 -5.34
CA ASN A 44 -20.76 -5.36 -4.85
C ASN A 44 -19.45 -5.95 -4.34
N VAL A 45 -19.36 -6.12 -3.01
CA VAL A 45 -18.16 -6.67 -2.35
C VAL A 45 -17.84 -8.10 -2.81
N ALA A 46 -18.85 -8.94 -3.06
CA ALA A 46 -18.61 -10.33 -3.47
C ALA A 46 -18.00 -10.39 -4.87
N GLU A 47 -18.48 -9.55 -5.79
CA GLU A 47 -17.91 -9.43 -7.14
C GLU A 47 -16.49 -8.87 -7.10
N ALA A 48 -16.25 -7.81 -6.32
CA ALA A 48 -14.92 -7.23 -6.17
C ALA A 48 -13.91 -8.26 -5.63
N LYS A 49 -14.31 -9.06 -4.64
CA LYS A 49 -13.50 -10.14 -4.06
C LYS A 49 -13.21 -11.29 -5.04
N ALA A 50 -14.05 -11.46 -6.06
CA ALA A 50 -13.86 -12.49 -7.08
C ALA A 50 -12.88 -12.05 -8.19
N THR A 51 -12.40 -10.80 -8.18
CA THR A 51 -11.44 -10.31 -9.18
C THR A 51 -10.01 -10.77 -8.88
N ASP A 52 -9.21 -11.01 -9.93
CA ASP A 52 -7.80 -11.38 -9.80
C ASP A 52 -6.97 -10.31 -9.08
N ASN A 53 -7.31 -9.02 -9.29
CA ASN A 53 -6.61 -7.91 -8.64
C ASN A 53 -6.83 -7.89 -7.13
N TYR A 54 -8.04 -8.22 -6.64
CA TYR A 54 -8.26 -8.38 -5.20
C TYR A 54 -7.43 -9.54 -4.64
N ALA A 55 -7.45 -10.70 -5.31
CA ALA A 55 -6.72 -11.88 -4.87
C ALA A 55 -5.19 -11.65 -4.83
N THR A 56 -4.67 -10.83 -5.74
CA THR A 56 -3.23 -10.60 -5.91
C THR A 56 -2.73 -9.42 -5.08
N TYR A 57 -3.42 -8.28 -5.12
CA TYR A 57 -2.92 -7.01 -4.58
C TYR A 57 -3.67 -6.53 -3.33
N GLY A 58 -4.81 -7.15 -3.01
CA GLY A 58 -5.67 -6.76 -1.91
C GLY A 58 -6.48 -5.51 -2.23
N VAL A 59 -6.52 -4.59 -1.27
CA VAL A 59 -7.40 -3.41 -1.29
C VAL A 59 -6.57 -2.13 -1.26
N LEU A 60 -7.11 -1.09 -1.91
CA LEU A 60 -6.63 0.28 -1.81
C LEU A 60 -7.58 1.06 -0.90
N TYR A 61 -7.02 1.85 0.00
CA TYR A 61 -7.74 2.57 1.05
C TYR A 61 -7.45 4.05 0.88
N ASN A 62 -8.46 4.91 1.03
CA ASN A 62 -8.16 6.30 1.35
C ASN A 62 -7.54 6.39 2.75
N TRP A 63 -6.93 7.53 3.10
CA TRP A 63 -6.15 7.61 4.34
C TRP A 63 -7.01 7.37 5.59
N THR A 64 -8.24 7.89 5.60
CA THR A 64 -9.18 7.69 6.72
C THR A 64 -9.58 6.23 6.90
N ALA A 65 -9.79 5.47 5.81
CA ALA A 65 -9.99 4.03 5.91
C ALA A 65 -8.71 3.32 6.40
N ALA A 66 -7.54 3.72 5.89
CA ALA A 66 -6.26 3.12 6.25
C ALA A 66 -5.97 3.22 7.76
N MET A 67 -6.29 4.37 8.37
CA MET A 67 -6.14 4.61 9.82
C MET A 67 -6.93 3.62 10.69
N ASN A 68 -7.97 2.99 10.15
CA ASN A 68 -8.90 2.12 10.88
C ASN A 68 -8.95 0.68 10.35
N ALA A 69 -8.11 0.33 9.37
CA ALA A 69 -8.23 -0.94 8.66
C ALA A 69 -7.51 -2.10 9.36
N CYS A 70 -6.46 -1.81 10.13
CA CYS A 70 -5.66 -2.84 10.79
C CYS A 70 -6.45 -3.48 11.96
N PRO A 71 -6.41 -4.81 12.12
CA PRO A 71 -7.13 -5.51 13.18
C PRO A 71 -6.46 -5.30 14.56
N ASP A 72 -7.17 -5.61 15.64
CA ASP A 72 -6.66 -5.52 17.01
C ASP A 72 -5.27 -6.19 17.19
N GLY A 73 -4.37 -5.50 17.90
CA GLY A 73 -2.97 -5.89 18.04
C GLY A 73 -2.08 -5.54 16.84
N TRP A 74 -2.63 -4.83 15.85
CA TRP A 74 -1.93 -4.30 14.71
C TRP A 74 -2.35 -2.86 14.44
N HIS A 75 -1.44 -2.05 13.90
CA HIS A 75 -1.70 -0.67 13.54
C HIS A 75 -1.17 -0.35 12.14
N LEU A 76 -1.64 0.77 11.59
CA LEU A 76 -1.06 1.36 10.39
C LEU A 76 0.30 1.99 10.79
N PRO A 77 1.42 1.60 10.16
CA PRO A 77 2.75 2.09 10.52
C PRO A 77 2.87 3.60 10.35
N SER A 78 3.45 4.24 11.35
CA SER A 78 3.89 5.63 11.30
C SER A 78 5.09 5.83 10.36
N ASP A 79 5.38 7.08 10.06
CA ASP A 79 6.50 7.47 9.24
C ASP A 79 7.83 7.09 9.89
N ALA A 80 7.90 7.20 11.22
CA ALA A 80 9.06 6.81 12.01
C ALA A 80 9.30 5.29 11.95
N GLU A 81 8.25 4.46 12.05
CA GLU A 81 8.38 3.00 11.96
C GLU A 81 8.77 2.55 10.55
N TRP A 82 8.26 3.21 9.51
CA TRP A 82 8.75 3.00 8.15
C TRP A 82 10.23 3.39 8.00
N THR A 83 10.66 4.49 8.63
CA THR A 83 12.06 4.93 8.61
C THR A 83 12.95 3.92 9.33
N GLU A 84 12.54 3.41 10.50
CA GLU A 84 13.24 2.35 11.24
C GLU A 84 13.43 1.10 10.36
N LEU A 85 12.37 0.66 9.66
CA LEU A 85 12.46 -0.45 8.70
C LEU A 85 13.52 -0.18 7.63
N THR A 86 13.50 1.01 7.01
CA THR A 86 14.45 1.33 5.95
C THR A 86 15.88 1.46 6.46
N ASP A 87 16.07 2.02 7.65
CA ASP A 87 17.40 2.18 8.27
C ASP A 87 18.00 0.83 8.61
N TYR A 88 17.22 -0.08 9.20
CA TYR A 88 17.62 -1.46 9.46
C TYR A 88 18.09 -2.18 8.17
N LEU A 89 17.45 -1.87 7.04
CA LEU A 89 17.77 -2.46 5.74
C LEU A 89 18.96 -1.81 5.01
N GLY A 90 19.63 -0.82 5.62
CA GLY A 90 20.78 -0.13 5.05
C GLY A 90 20.43 1.20 4.36
N GLY A 91 19.26 1.77 4.69
CA GLY A 91 18.78 3.06 4.22
C GLY A 91 17.80 2.98 3.03
N GLU A 92 17.06 4.07 2.85
CA GLU A 92 16.02 4.19 1.81
C GLU A 92 16.52 3.87 0.41
N SER A 93 17.78 4.16 0.07
CA SER A 93 18.34 3.97 -1.29
C SER A 93 18.40 2.51 -1.76
N VAL A 94 18.40 1.55 -0.83
CA VAL A 94 18.54 0.11 -1.12
C VAL A 94 17.40 -0.74 -0.56
N ALA A 95 16.67 -0.23 0.45
CA ALA A 95 15.64 -0.99 1.15
C ALA A 95 14.52 -1.52 0.23
N GLY A 96 14.16 -0.76 -0.82
CA GLY A 96 13.09 -1.16 -1.75
C GLY A 96 13.42 -2.46 -2.49
N GLY A 97 14.67 -2.66 -2.88
CA GLY A 97 15.12 -3.92 -3.48
C GLY A 97 14.94 -5.11 -2.53
N LYS A 98 15.24 -4.93 -1.25
CA LYS A 98 15.14 -5.99 -0.23
C LYS A 98 13.71 -6.35 0.16
N LEU A 99 12.77 -5.42 -0.06
CA LEU A 99 11.36 -5.55 0.29
C LEU A 99 10.50 -6.09 -0.85
N LYS A 100 10.80 -5.73 -2.11
CA LYS A 100 10.02 -6.14 -3.29
C LYS A 100 10.08 -7.64 -3.54
N GLU A 101 8.95 -8.20 -4.01
CA GLU A 101 8.90 -9.51 -4.65
C GLU A 101 10.01 -9.65 -5.72
N THR A 102 10.63 -10.82 -5.82
CA THR A 102 11.64 -11.12 -6.84
C THR A 102 11.03 -11.40 -8.21
N GLY A 103 11.84 -11.27 -9.24
CA GLY A 103 11.41 -11.57 -10.62
C GLY A 103 10.49 -10.49 -11.18
N THR A 104 9.72 -10.86 -12.22
CA THR A 104 8.86 -9.93 -12.97
C THR A 104 7.46 -10.49 -13.20
N THR A 105 7.01 -11.38 -12.31
CA THR A 105 5.66 -11.94 -12.36
C THR A 105 4.63 -10.83 -12.21
N HIS A 106 4.78 -10.00 -11.18
CA HIS A 106 3.90 -8.84 -10.96
C HIS A 106 4.62 -7.52 -11.27
N TRP A 107 5.90 -7.38 -10.88
CA TRP A 107 6.68 -6.19 -11.21
C TRP A 107 7.09 -6.15 -12.68
N ALA A 108 6.93 -4.99 -13.31
CA ALA A 108 7.46 -4.75 -14.64
C ALA A 108 8.99 -4.90 -14.64
N SER A 109 9.54 -5.38 -15.77
CA SER A 109 10.98 -5.40 -15.98
C SER A 109 11.55 -3.97 -15.95
N PRO A 110 12.65 -3.70 -15.24
CA PRO A 110 13.64 -4.68 -14.76
C PRO A 110 13.48 -5.16 -13.32
N ASN A 111 12.48 -4.71 -12.55
CA ASN A 111 12.39 -4.90 -11.10
C ASN A 111 13.72 -4.70 -10.36
N THR A 112 14.38 -3.56 -10.60
CA THR A 112 15.76 -3.28 -10.20
C THR A 112 16.00 -3.59 -8.73
N GLY A 113 17.05 -4.39 -8.48
CA GLY A 113 17.56 -4.71 -7.15
C GLY A 113 16.67 -5.59 -6.28
N ALA A 114 15.58 -6.15 -6.82
CA ALA A 114 14.64 -6.95 -6.04
C ALA A 114 15.26 -8.29 -5.58
N THR A 115 15.38 -8.48 -4.27
CA THR A 115 15.87 -9.72 -3.65
C THR A 115 14.85 -10.42 -2.75
N ASN A 116 13.84 -9.68 -2.27
CA ASN A 116 12.87 -10.13 -1.27
C ASN A 116 13.50 -10.84 -0.05
N GLU A 117 14.73 -10.50 0.32
CA GLU A 117 15.48 -11.21 1.38
C GLU A 117 14.81 -11.10 2.77
N THR A 118 13.90 -10.14 2.92
CA THR A 118 13.12 -9.91 4.14
C THR A 118 11.85 -10.75 4.24
N GLY A 119 11.37 -11.31 3.13
CA GLY A 119 10.05 -11.94 3.04
C GLY A 119 8.87 -10.95 3.08
N PHE A 120 9.13 -9.63 3.10
CA PHE A 120 8.08 -8.61 3.05
C PHE A 120 7.21 -8.75 1.80
N THR A 121 7.80 -9.12 0.66
CA THR A 121 7.09 -9.42 -0.59
C THR A 121 6.18 -8.26 -1.04
N ALA A 122 6.75 -7.06 -1.16
CA ALA A 122 6.03 -5.91 -1.68
C ALA A 122 5.60 -6.13 -3.14
N LEU A 123 4.33 -5.88 -3.43
CA LEU A 123 3.71 -6.05 -4.75
C LEU A 123 3.31 -4.70 -5.36
N PRO A 124 3.34 -4.56 -6.70
CA PRO A 124 3.04 -3.32 -7.41
C PRO A 124 1.54 -3.14 -7.68
N GLY A 125 0.74 -3.04 -6.61
CA GLY A 125 -0.72 -2.92 -6.70
C GLY A 125 -1.24 -1.60 -7.30
N GLY A 126 -0.35 -0.67 -7.67
CA GLY A 126 -0.73 0.64 -8.16
C GLY A 126 -1.39 1.50 -7.09
N TYR A 127 -2.21 2.44 -7.53
CA TYR A 127 -2.99 3.33 -6.67
C TYR A 127 -4.23 3.84 -7.39
N ARG A 128 -5.16 4.43 -6.62
CA ARG A 128 -6.35 5.10 -7.14
C ARG A 128 -6.28 6.60 -6.88
N PHE A 129 -6.56 7.41 -7.87
CA PHE A 129 -6.65 8.86 -7.73
C PHE A 129 -8.05 9.30 -7.28
N ASN A 130 -8.20 10.52 -6.77
CA ASN A 130 -9.48 11.01 -6.25
C ASN A 130 -10.58 11.11 -7.33
N ASN A 131 -10.19 11.26 -8.60
CA ASN A 131 -11.10 11.21 -9.75
C ASN A 131 -11.57 9.79 -10.15
N GLY A 132 -11.24 8.76 -9.36
CA GLY A 132 -11.64 7.38 -9.62
C GLY A 132 -10.71 6.55 -10.47
N SER A 133 -9.74 7.19 -11.13
CA SER A 133 -8.84 6.51 -12.05
C SER A 133 -7.80 5.68 -11.30
N PHE A 134 -7.54 4.48 -11.81
CA PHE A 134 -6.49 3.59 -11.30
C PHE A 134 -5.22 3.76 -12.15
N TYR A 135 -4.07 3.78 -11.49
CA TYR A 135 -2.78 3.99 -12.14
C TYR A 135 -1.72 3.00 -11.67
N SER A 136 -0.76 2.76 -12.57
CA SER A 136 0.56 2.24 -12.23
C SER A 136 0.65 0.81 -11.66
N ILE A 137 -0.40 -0.01 -11.81
CA ILE A 137 -0.27 -1.45 -11.53
C ILE A 137 0.92 -2.05 -12.31
N GLY A 138 1.65 -2.95 -11.66
CA GLY A 138 2.90 -3.53 -12.18
C GLY A 138 4.12 -2.62 -12.11
N ASN A 139 3.95 -1.30 -12.03
CA ASN A 139 5.06 -0.33 -12.04
C ASN A 139 5.41 0.22 -10.66
N TYR A 140 4.40 0.40 -9.81
CA TYR A 140 4.54 0.99 -8.50
C TYR A 140 3.67 0.29 -7.46
N GLY A 141 4.20 0.15 -6.24
CA GLY A 141 3.42 -0.13 -5.04
C GLY A 141 3.50 1.08 -4.11
N SER A 142 2.37 1.49 -3.54
CA SER A 142 2.26 2.61 -2.61
C SER A 142 1.55 2.17 -1.34
N TRP A 143 2.10 2.55 -0.18
CA TRP A 143 1.55 2.20 1.13
C TRP A 143 1.41 3.44 1.99
N TRP A 144 0.26 3.58 2.64
CA TRP A 144 0.03 4.67 3.58
C TRP A 144 0.93 4.58 4.81
N SER A 145 1.20 5.74 5.39
CA SER A 145 1.65 5.89 6.77
C SER A 145 0.53 6.50 7.62
N ALA A 146 0.51 6.18 8.91
CA ALA A 146 -0.38 6.82 9.88
C ALA A 146 0.03 8.27 10.23
N THR A 147 1.19 8.73 9.77
CA THR A 147 1.66 10.09 10.05
C THR A 147 1.05 11.08 9.08
N GLU A 148 0.33 12.05 9.63
CA GLU A 148 -0.18 13.21 8.91
C GLU A 148 0.97 14.16 8.51
N ASP A 149 0.90 14.73 7.31
CA ASP A 149 1.77 15.84 6.88
C ASP A 149 1.09 17.18 7.17
N ASN A 150 -0.18 17.30 6.77
CA ASN A 150 -1.03 18.45 7.07
C ASN A 150 -2.53 18.06 6.98
N ALA A 151 -3.44 19.03 7.11
CA ALA A 151 -4.87 18.79 7.07
C ALA A 151 -5.35 18.00 5.83
N ALA A 152 -4.76 18.24 4.66
CA ALA A 152 -5.13 17.59 3.40
C ALA A 152 -4.26 16.36 3.04
N ASN A 153 -3.04 16.27 3.55
CA ASN A 153 -2.06 15.27 3.11
C ASN A 153 -1.54 14.37 4.25
N ALA A 154 -1.14 13.16 3.88
CA ALA A 154 -0.44 12.23 4.77
C ALA A 154 0.78 11.63 4.07
N TRP A 155 1.72 11.12 4.88
CA TRP A 155 2.92 10.46 4.38
C TRP A 155 2.59 9.08 3.79
N TYR A 156 3.34 8.69 2.77
CA TYR A 156 3.28 7.35 2.18
C TYR A 156 4.69 6.87 1.81
N ARG A 157 4.81 5.55 1.58
CA ARG A 157 5.99 4.90 1.00
C ARG A 157 5.66 4.37 -0.37
N ASN A 158 6.60 4.48 -1.30
CA ASN A 158 6.44 4.02 -2.66
C ASN A 158 7.69 3.29 -3.14
N MET A 159 7.49 2.21 -3.89
CA MET A 159 8.58 1.46 -4.52
C MET A 159 8.28 1.34 -6.01
N GLY A 160 9.30 1.55 -6.83
CA GLY A 160 9.20 1.50 -8.28
C GLY A 160 9.91 0.29 -8.90
N TYR A 161 9.40 -0.17 -10.03
CA TYR A 161 9.98 -1.28 -10.78
C TYR A 161 11.42 -1.01 -11.27
N ASN A 162 11.78 0.24 -11.55
CA ASN A 162 13.08 0.62 -12.09
C ASN A 162 14.07 1.15 -11.03
N ARG A 163 13.77 0.97 -9.74
CA ARG A 163 14.59 1.46 -8.63
C ARG A 163 14.67 0.45 -7.49
N SER A 164 15.74 0.54 -6.72
CA SER A 164 15.94 -0.24 -5.49
C SER A 164 15.59 0.54 -4.23
N ASN A 165 15.19 1.81 -4.35
CA ASN A 165 14.91 2.64 -3.19
C ASN A 165 13.46 2.50 -2.72
N VAL A 166 13.23 2.75 -1.43
CA VAL A 166 11.93 3.17 -0.93
C VAL A 166 11.87 4.70 -1.08
N TYR A 167 10.82 5.21 -1.71
CA TYR A 167 10.58 6.64 -1.83
C TYR A 167 9.59 7.08 -0.77
N ARG A 168 9.92 8.15 -0.05
CA ARG A 168 9.10 8.79 0.98
C ARG A 168 8.55 10.10 0.44
N ASN A 169 7.23 10.28 0.48
CA ASN A 169 6.57 11.50 0.04
C ASN A 169 5.21 11.65 0.75
N PHE A 170 4.51 12.76 0.53
CA PHE A 170 3.14 12.98 1.00
C PHE A 170 2.16 13.11 -0.16
N GLY A 171 0.91 12.72 0.06
CA GLY A 171 -0.16 12.76 -0.93
C GLY A 171 -1.50 13.10 -0.30
N SER A 172 -2.46 13.50 -1.13
CA SER A 172 -3.82 13.82 -0.69
C SER A 172 -4.45 12.62 0.00
N LYS A 173 -5.09 12.84 1.15
CA LYS A 173 -5.78 11.79 1.92
C LYS A 173 -6.93 11.11 1.17
N GLU A 174 -7.37 11.70 0.06
CA GLU A 174 -8.43 11.21 -0.83
C GLU A 174 -7.97 10.08 -1.78
N VAL A 175 -6.66 9.90 -1.98
CA VAL A 175 -6.16 8.86 -2.90
C VAL A 175 -6.16 7.48 -2.24
N GLY A 176 -6.27 6.43 -3.06
CA GLY A 176 -6.24 5.04 -2.59
C GLY A 176 -4.85 4.43 -2.66
N PHE A 177 -4.25 4.10 -1.51
CA PHE A 177 -3.01 3.33 -1.42
C PHE A 177 -3.21 2.03 -0.62
N SER A 178 -2.30 1.07 -0.77
CA SER A 178 -2.32 -0.17 0.00
C SER A 178 -2.01 0.07 1.48
N VAL A 179 -2.34 -0.90 2.32
CA VAL A 179 -2.00 -0.93 3.75
C VAL A 179 -1.16 -2.16 4.04
N ARG A 180 -0.12 -1.97 4.88
CA ARG A 180 0.69 -3.02 5.47
C ARG A 180 0.72 -2.78 6.97
N CYS A 181 0.02 -3.61 7.74
CA CYS A 181 -0.05 -3.40 9.18
C CYS A 181 1.22 -3.88 9.88
N LEU A 182 1.57 -3.18 10.94
CA LEU A 182 2.65 -3.50 11.87
C LEU A 182 2.04 -3.96 13.19
N ARG A 183 2.64 -4.96 13.85
CA ARG A 183 2.17 -5.46 15.14
C ARG A 183 2.58 -4.51 16.27
N ASP A 184 1.70 -4.32 17.24
CA ASP A 184 1.97 -3.56 18.48
C ASP A 184 3.10 -4.19 19.33
#